data_AF-A0A7S0J590-F1
#
_entry.id   AF-A0A7S0J590-F1
#
_cell.length_a   1.000
_cell.length_b   1.000
_cell.length_c   1.000
_cell.angle_alpha   90.00
_cell.angle_beta   90.00
_cell.angle_gamma   90.00
#
_symmetry.space_group_name_H-M   'P 1'
#
loop_
_entity.id
_entity.type
_entity.pdbx_description
1 polymer ?
#
loop_
_entity_poly.entity_id
_entity_poly.type
_entity_poly.pdbx_seq_one_letter_code
_entity_poly.pdbx_strand_id
1 'polypeptide(L)'
;ARIAPPVCGLAEERIESAKVGVASALSGSAFMVPAALLQPDAFSAQWELSHDLLAAMLLLFGVVYRYAVRSDGENAMLKQGVVGAFAITRCFSALQASPQCTALPLTCGPPLGCASASITRTRIAWHRFA
;
A
#
# COMPACT_ATOMS: atom_id res chain seq x y z
N ALA A 1 -7.56 -12.65 33.96
CA ALA A 1 -7.09 -11.29 33.66
C ALA A 1 -5.92 -11.41 32.68
N ARG A 2 -6.05 -10.92 31.45
CA ARG A 2 -4.96 -10.93 30.47
C ARG A 2 -4.09 -9.70 30.77
N ILE A 3 -2.90 -9.92 31.30
CA ILE A 3 -1.93 -8.84 31.61
C ILE A 3 -1.61 -8.16 30.27
N ALA A 4 -1.89 -6.87 30.15
CA ALA A 4 -1.54 -6.10 28.96
C ALA A 4 0.00 -6.18 28.77
N PRO A 5 0.49 -6.50 27.56
CA PRO A 5 1.93 -6.59 27.33
C PRO A 5 2.57 -5.22 27.60
N PRO A 6 3.84 -5.19 28.05
CA PRO A 6 4.57 -3.94 28.24
C PRO A 6 4.58 -3.14 26.93
N VAL A 7 4.56 -1.80 27.01
CA VAL A 7 4.51 -0.89 25.86
C VAL A 7 5.62 -1.18 24.83
N CYS A 8 6.78 -1.70 25.27
CA CYS A 8 7.85 -2.17 24.38
C CYS A 8 7.43 -3.30 23.43
N GLY A 9 6.53 -4.21 23.83
CA GLY A 9 6.09 -5.32 22.99
C GLY A 9 5.25 -4.87 21.79
N LEU A 10 4.54 -3.75 21.89
CA LEU A 10 3.74 -3.22 20.77
C LEU A 10 4.62 -2.62 19.66
N ALA A 11 5.76 -2.03 20.01
CA ALA A 11 6.68 -1.48 19.02
C ALA A 11 7.31 -2.59 18.16
N GLU A 12 7.72 -3.69 18.79
CA GLU A 12 8.28 -4.85 18.11
C GLU A 12 7.26 -5.49 17.16
N GLU A 13 6.02 -5.69 17.63
CA GLU A 13 4.94 -6.23 16.79
C GLU A 13 4.60 -5.36 15.57
N ARG A 14 4.72 -4.03 15.70
CA ARG A 14 4.50 -3.10 14.57
C ARG A 14 5.62 -3.19 13.55
N ILE A 15 6.87 -3.34 14.00
CA ILE A 15 8.03 -3.50 13.12
C ILE A 15 7.94 -4.84 12.36
N GLU A 16 7.60 -5.93 13.04
CA GLU A 16 7.43 -7.23 12.40
C GLU A 16 6.29 -7.23 11.36
N SER A 17 5.19 -6.55 11.66
CA SER A 17 4.12 -6.35 10.66
C SER A 17 4.58 -5.53 9.46
N ALA A 18 5.37 -4.47 9.68
CA ALA A 18 5.93 -3.68 8.59
C ALA A 18 6.85 -4.51 7.69
N LYS A 19 7.72 -5.36 8.27
CA LYS A 19 8.59 -6.27 7.51
C LYS A 19 7.79 -7.22 6.63
N VAL A 20 6.75 -7.85 7.17
CA VAL A 20 5.90 -8.78 6.41
C VAL A 20 5.15 -8.04 5.30
N GLY A 21 4.62 -6.85 5.57
CA GLY A 21 3.96 -6.03 4.55
C GLY A 21 4.90 -5.60 3.42
N VAL A 22 6.16 -5.25 3.74
CA VAL A 22 7.16 -4.93 2.71
C VAL A 22 7.55 -6.17 1.91
N ALA A 23 7.75 -7.31 2.57
CA ALA A 23 8.07 -8.57 1.89
C ALA A 23 6.96 -9.02 0.92
N SER A 24 5.69 -8.89 1.32
CA SER A 24 4.55 -9.21 0.46
C SER A 24 4.42 -8.24 -0.72
N ALA A 25 4.60 -6.93 -0.47
CA ALA A 25 4.58 -5.92 -1.53
C ALA A 25 5.66 -6.19 -2.59
N LEU A 26 6.90 -6.37 -2.16
CA LEU A 26 8.04 -6.59 -3.08
C LEU A 26 7.89 -7.89 -3.86
N SER A 27 7.54 -8.98 -3.19
CA SER A 27 7.39 -10.29 -3.85
C SER A 27 6.27 -10.27 -4.89
N GLY A 28 5.09 -9.76 -4.56
CA GLY A 28 3.97 -9.71 -5.51
C GLY A 28 4.17 -8.70 -6.64
N SER A 29 4.78 -7.54 -6.37
CA SER A 29 5.15 -6.57 -7.42
C SER A 29 6.17 -7.13 -8.40
N ALA A 30 7.16 -7.90 -7.92
CA ALA A 30 8.15 -8.55 -8.77
C ALA A 30 7.50 -9.55 -9.75
N PHE A 31 6.42 -10.24 -9.35
CA PHE A 31 5.66 -11.13 -10.25
C PHE A 31 4.93 -10.40 -11.37
N MET A 32 4.66 -9.10 -11.25
CA MET A 32 3.99 -8.34 -12.31
C MET A 32 4.96 -7.89 -13.42
N VAL A 33 6.27 -7.90 -13.17
CA VAL A 33 7.27 -7.47 -14.15
C VAL A 33 7.31 -8.38 -15.39
N PRO A 34 7.35 -9.73 -15.29
CA PRO A 34 7.27 -10.60 -16.46
C PRO A 34 5.95 -10.47 -17.22
N ALA A 35 4.85 -10.24 -16.51
CA ALA A 35 3.53 -10.04 -17.15
C ALA A 35 3.50 -8.77 -18.02
N ALA A 36 4.19 -7.72 -17.61
CA ALA A 36 4.32 -6.49 -18.39
C ALA A 36 5.03 -6.73 -19.73
N LEU A 37 6.04 -7.61 -19.78
CA LEU A 37 6.78 -7.91 -21.01
C LEU A 37 5.94 -8.60 -22.09
N LEU A 38 4.80 -9.18 -21.72
CA LEU A 38 3.90 -9.90 -22.62
C LEU A 38 2.75 -9.01 -23.14
N GLN A 39 2.61 -7.79 -22.62
CA GLN A 39 1.49 -6.90 -22.92
C GLN A 39 1.92 -5.73 -23.81
N PRO A 40 1.12 -5.35 -24.83
CA PRO A 40 1.43 -4.21 -25.70
C PRO A 40 1.34 -2.86 -24.99
N ASP A 41 0.55 -2.77 -23.92
CA ASP A 41 0.33 -1.55 -23.12
C ASP A 41 1.30 -1.45 -21.91
N ALA A 42 2.42 -2.17 -21.97
CA ALA A 42 3.46 -2.12 -20.96
C ALA A 42 3.94 -0.68 -20.73
N PHE A 43 4.16 -0.31 -19.46
CA PHE A 43 4.61 1.04 -19.08
C PHE A 43 3.66 2.18 -19.47
N SER A 44 2.38 1.90 -19.74
CA SER A 44 1.34 2.93 -19.83
C SER A 44 1.02 3.53 -18.44
N ALA A 45 0.35 4.69 -18.40
CA ALA A 45 -0.07 5.29 -17.14
C ALA A 45 -1.04 4.38 -16.36
N GLN A 46 -1.88 3.62 -17.07
CA GLN A 46 -2.75 2.61 -16.45
C GLN A 46 -1.94 1.47 -15.83
N TRP A 47 -0.88 1.04 -16.51
CA TRP A 47 0.00 -0.01 -16.00
C TRP A 47 0.71 0.41 -14.71
N GLU A 48 1.28 1.61 -14.68
CA GLU A 48 1.97 2.14 -13.48
C GLU A 48 0.98 2.31 -12.32
N LEU A 49 -0.18 2.93 -12.57
CA LEU A 49 -1.23 3.05 -11.55
C LEU A 49 -1.63 1.68 -10.99
N SER A 50 -1.83 0.69 -11.86
CA SER A 50 -2.18 -0.67 -11.45
C SER A 50 -1.04 -1.33 -10.67
N HIS A 51 0.22 -1.05 -11.00
CA HIS A 51 1.40 -1.57 -10.31
C HIS A 51 1.55 -1.00 -8.90
N ASP A 52 1.42 0.32 -8.76
CA ASP A 52 1.49 1.00 -7.46
C ASP A 52 0.35 0.58 -6.54
N LEU A 53 -0.87 0.49 -7.09
CA LEU A 53 -2.03 0.02 -6.34
C LEU A 53 -1.89 -1.45 -5.96
N LEU A 54 -1.40 -2.31 -6.85
CA LEU A 54 -1.13 -3.72 -6.52
C LEU A 54 -0.11 -3.83 -5.37
N ALA A 55 0.97 -3.04 -5.40
CA ALA A 55 1.94 -3.00 -4.31
C ALA A 55 1.29 -2.60 -2.97
N ALA A 56 0.43 -1.58 -2.97
CA ALA A 56 -0.33 -1.15 -1.80
C ALA A 56 -1.32 -2.23 -1.30
N MET A 57 -2.00 -2.93 -2.23
CA MET A 57 -2.88 -4.06 -1.91
C MET A 57 -2.12 -5.21 -1.24
N LEU A 58 -0.97 -5.59 -1.80
CA LEU A 58 -0.11 -6.65 -1.27
C LEU A 58 0.47 -6.29 0.11
N LEU A 59 0.84 -5.02 0.30
CA LEU A 59 1.27 -4.51 1.61
C LEU A 59 0.16 -4.68 2.64
N LEU A 60 -1.06 -4.22 2.32
CA LEU A 60 -2.22 -4.34 3.21
C LEU A 60 -2.56 -5.80 3.52
N PHE A 61 -2.61 -6.66 2.50
CA PHE A 61 -2.90 -8.08 2.68
C PHE A 61 -1.83 -8.80 3.49
N GLY A 62 -0.53 -8.51 3.28
CA GLY A 62 0.54 -9.14 4.04
C GLY A 62 0.45 -8.85 5.53
N VAL A 63 0.16 -7.60 5.89
CA VAL A 63 -0.04 -7.18 7.29
C VAL A 63 -1.26 -7.91 7.89
N VAL A 64 -2.39 -7.89 7.20
CA VAL A 64 -3.63 -8.49 7.71
C VAL A 64 -3.53 -10.02 7.79
N TYR A 65 -2.87 -10.66 6.82
CA TYR A 65 -2.64 -12.10 6.80
C TYR A 65 -1.80 -12.58 7.99
N ARG A 66 -0.75 -11.83 8.36
CA ARG A 66 0.06 -12.12 9.56
C ARG A 66 -0.83 -12.21 10.81
N TYR A 67 -1.77 -11.27 10.97
CA TYR A 67 -2.68 -11.25 12.11
C TYR A 67 -3.78 -12.30 12.01
N ALA A 68 -4.25 -12.64 10.81
CA ALA A 68 -5.29 -13.65 10.61
C ALA A 68 -4.81 -15.09 10.84
N VAL A 69 -3.54 -15.39 10.49
CA VAL A 69 -2.93 -16.73 10.66
C VAL A 69 -2.46 -16.98 12.09
N ARG A 70 -2.18 -15.93 12.86
CA ARG A 70 -1.78 -16.07 14.27
C ARG A 70 -2.91 -16.71 15.07
N SER A 71 -2.58 -17.52 16.09
CA SER A 71 -3.51 -18.30 16.93
C SER A 71 -4.57 -17.50 17.70
N ASP A 72 -4.73 -16.20 17.42
CA ASP A 72 -5.79 -15.31 17.86
C ASP A 72 -7.10 -15.45 17.04
N GLY A 73 -7.27 -16.58 16.34
CA GLY A 73 -8.33 -16.84 15.36
C GLY A 73 -9.77 -16.74 15.88
N GLU A 74 -9.99 -16.56 17.18
CA GLU A 74 -11.32 -16.27 17.76
C GLU A 74 -11.68 -14.78 17.80
N ASN A 75 -10.74 -13.87 17.55
CA ASN A 75 -11.02 -12.44 17.58
C ASN A 75 -11.78 -11.99 16.32
N ALA A 76 -13.10 -11.82 16.44
CA ALA A 76 -13.98 -11.37 15.34
C ALA A 76 -13.52 -10.06 14.68
N MET A 77 -12.90 -9.15 15.46
CA MET A 77 -12.33 -7.90 14.95
C MET A 77 -11.21 -8.12 13.92
N LEU A 78 -10.35 -9.12 14.11
CA LEU A 78 -9.26 -9.43 13.15
C LEU A 78 -9.83 -10.00 11.84
N LYS A 79 -10.89 -10.81 11.92
CA LYS A 79 -11.60 -11.37 10.75
C LYS A 79 -12.28 -10.28 9.93
N GLN A 80 -12.88 -9.28 10.59
CA GLN A 80 -13.46 -8.12 9.90
C GLN A 80 -12.39 -7.30 9.17
N GLY A 81 -11.17 -7.21 9.70
CA GLY A 81 -10.04 -6.57 9.02
C GLY A 81 -9.71 -7.20 7.66
N VAL A 82 -9.82 -8.52 7.52
CA VAL A 82 -9.63 -9.23 6.24
C VAL A 82 -10.70 -8.81 5.22
N VAL A 83 -11.96 -8.73 5.64
CA VAL A 83 -13.07 -8.29 4.79
C VAL A 83 -12.89 -6.81 4.38
N GLY A 84 -12.45 -5.96 5.31
CA GLY A 84 -12.12 -4.56 5.03
C GLY A 84 -10.97 -4.41 4.02
N ALA A 85 -9.91 -5.21 4.18
CA ALA A 85 -8.80 -5.24 3.22
C ALA A 85 -9.28 -5.66 1.82
N PHE A 86 -10.15 -6.69 1.72
CA PHE A 86 -10.76 -7.07 0.45
C PHE A 86 -11.56 -5.94 -0.19
N ALA A 87 -12.40 -5.22 0.58
CA ALA A 87 -13.16 -4.09 0.05
C ALA A 87 -12.24 -2.98 -0.48
N ILE A 88 -11.19 -2.62 0.25
CA ILE A 88 -10.21 -1.60 -0.16
C ILE A 88 -9.50 -2.02 -1.46
N THR A 89 -9.00 -3.25 -1.51
CA THR A 89 -8.30 -3.77 -2.71
C THR A 89 -9.23 -3.87 -3.91
N ARG A 90 -10.51 -4.20 -3.71
CA ARG A 90 -11.53 -4.18 -4.77
C ARG A 90 -11.82 -2.77 -5.28
N CYS A 91 -11.83 -1.76 -4.40
CA CYS A 91 -11.96 -0.36 -4.78
C CYS A 91 -10.74 0.11 -5.59
N PHE A 92 -9.52 -0.22 -5.14
CA PHE A 92 -8.29 0.11 -5.87
C PHE A 92 -8.26 -0.53 -7.26
N SER A 93 -8.74 -1.77 -7.39
CA SER A 93 -8.82 -2.48 -8.69
C SER A 93 -9.80 -1.83 -9.67
N ALA A 94 -10.70 -0.97 -9.20
CA ALA A 94 -11.64 -0.24 -10.06
C ALA A 94 -11.09 1.11 -10.54
N LEU A 95 -9.92 1.53 -10.05
CA LEU A 95 -9.33 2.82 -10.45
C LEU A 95 -8.77 2.74 -11.87
N GLN A 96 -9.07 3.78 -12.64
CA GLN A 96 -8.58 3.97 -14.01
C GLN A 96 -7.80 5.28 -14.08
N ALA A 97 -6.63 5.23 -14.70
CA ALA A 97 -5.83 6.39 -15.03
C ALA A 97 -6.56 7.20 -16.10
N SER A 98 -6.53 8.53 -15.95
CA SER A 98 -7.06 9.39 -17.00
C SER A 98 -6.12 9.36 -18.21
N PRO A 99 -6.63 9.57 -19.43
CA PRO A 99 -5.79 9.63 -20.64
C PRO A 99 -4.81 10.83 -20.63
N GLN A 100 -4.94 11.74 -19.66
CA GLN A 100 -4.06 12.89 -19.48
C GLN A 100 -2.85 12.59 -18.59
N CYS A 101 -2.77 11.38 -18.00
CA CYS A 101 -1.65 10.98 -17.16
C CYS A 101 -0.47 10.48 -18.00
N THR A 102 0.75 10.85 -17.61
CA THR A 102 1.97 10.22 -18.14
C THR A 102 2.48 9.15 -17.20
N ALA A 103 3.16 8.14 -17.73
CA ALA A 103 3.79 7.08 -16.95
C ALA A 103 5.23 7.45 -16.53
N LEU A 104 5.67 6.92 -15.39
CA LEU A 104 7.02 6.95 -14.80
C LEU A 104 7.66 8.35 -14.72
N PRO A 105 7.39 9.15 -13.66
CA PRO A 105 6.43 8.91 -12.57
C PRO A 105 5.00 9.28 -12.98
N LEU A 106 4.01 8.61 -12.36
CA LEU A 106 2.59 8.87 -12.60
C LEU A 106 2.24 10.33 -12.30
N THR A 107 2.09 11.14 -13.35
CA THR A 107 1.67 12.54 -13.22
C THR A 107 0.46 12.80 -14.08
N CYS A 108 -0.62 13.12 -13.41
CA CYS A 108 -1.87 13.56 -13.99
C CYS A 108 -1.96 15.06 -13.70
N GLY A 109 -2.19 15.90 -14.71
CA GLY A 109 -2.28 17.36 -14.54
C GLY A 109 -3.27 17.80 -13.45
N PRO A 110 -3.43 19.12 -13.22
CA PRO A 110 -4.42 19.63 -12.25
C PRO A 110 -5.82 19.06 -12.52
N PRO A 111 -6.61 18.66 -11.49
CA PRO A 111 -6.46 18.95 -10.05
C PRO A 111 -5.67 17.91 -9.23
N LEU A 112 -5.26 16.77 -9.81
CA LEU A 112 -4.56 15.70 -9.07
C LEU A 112 -3.05 15.95 -8.93
N GLY A 113 -2.43 16.67 -9.87
CA GLY A 113 -1.01 17.05 -9.81
C GLY A 113 -0.64 17.94 -8.60
N CYS A 114 -1.61 18.66 -8.01
CA CYS A 114 -1.37 19.48 -6.81
C CYS A 114 -1.12 18.66 -5.54
N ALA A 115 -1.62 17.42 -5.46
CA ALA A 115 -1.37 16.54 -4.33
C ALA A 115 0.08 16.02 -4.29
N SER A 116 0.73 15.86 -5.45
CA SER A 116 2.14 15.47 -5.55
C SER A 116 3.09 16.64 -5.25
N ALA A 117 2.76 17.85 -5.69
CA ALA A 117 3.58 19.04 -5.42
C ALA A 117 3.56 19.51 -3.96
N SER A 118 2.51 19.20 -3.19
CA SER A 118 2.39 19.63 -1.79
C SER A 118 3.20 18.77 -0.82
N ILE A 119 3.36 17.46 -1.09
CA ILE A 119 4.09 16.54 -0.21
C ILE A 119 5.62 16.72 -0.27
N THR A 120 6.13 17.25 -1.38
CA THR A 120 7.56 17.61 -1.53
C THR A 120 7.88 18.97 -0.90
N ARG A 121 6.89 19.87 -0.75
CA ARG A 121 7.09 21.24 -0.24
C ARG A 121 7.13 21.36 1.29
N THR A 122 6.71 20.35 2.04
CA THR A 122 6.74 20.40 3.52
C THR A 122 8.09 20.04 4.14
N ARG A 123 9.11 19.67 3.35
CA ARG A 123 10.46 19.34 3.86
C ARG A 123 11.44 20.54 3.90
N ILE A 124 11.05 21.74 3.43
CA ILE A 124 11.89 22.96 3.45
C ILE A 124 11.13 24.15 4.10
N ALA A 125 10.51 23.92 5.25
CA ALA A 125 9.90 24.98 6.06
C ALA A 125 10.20 24.86 7.57
N TRP A 126 11.23 24.10 7.94
CA TRP A 126 11.64 23.94 9.36
C TRP A 126 12.56 25.06 9.88
N HIS A 127 12.99 26.02 9.05
CA HIS A 127 13.91 27.08 9.47
C HIS A 127 13.27 28.46 9.71
N ARG A 128 11.93 28.57 9.76
CA ARG A 128 11.24 29.85 9.99
C ARG A 128 10.35 29.91 11.24
N PHE A 129 10.44 28.90 12.10
CA PHE A 129 9.79 28.86 13.41
C PHE A 129 10.80 28.47 14.52
N ALA A 130 11.94 29.15 14.52
CA ALA A 130 12.85 29.25 15.66
C ALA A 130 13.36 30.70 15.72
#